data_AF-A0A9D6FNF2-F1
#
_entry.id   AF-A0A9D6FNF2-F1
#
_cell.length_a   1.000
_cell.length_b   1.000
_cell.length_c   1.000
_cell.angle_alpha   90.00
_cell.angle_beta   90.00
_cell.angle_gamma   90.00
#
_symmetry.space_group_name_H-M   'P 1'
#
loop_
_entity.id
_entity.type
_entity.pdbx_description
1 polymer ?
#
loop_
_entity_poly.entity_id
_entity_poly.type
_entity_poly.pdbx_seq_one_letter_code
_entity_poly.pdbx_strand_id
1 'polypeptide(L)'
;MESVALLEPPVVAPLEETEAYQNLLARAHRKTGAIPADAVVKHVLSVTRDADWPVQREALEALLRRFSFGQKDRLKIASRPAGLFGLYTTRREGSSSRPYNTFLASVEPPRGSCDCPDFLRSSLGLCKHLLAVIEDALSRPRRTREESPPDRSPLAWHPVRALTGPGDWMEQIRWARHDGTGRELERFRRTSAGEWVLRETCADDPRGRLSLVRELAGVLGRHDDPALRALLAAEERRLDQGIRDAEAASGAAQSLRTLHLKLYPYQEEGVQRFLTRGRLLLADDMGLGKTAQAIAACHALWHSGRARRGLLIVPAALKPQWLREWQIFTDVPARVVDGNPADRRKAFESCTKGFLIANYEQLLRDLEVMHAWKPDLVVLDEAQRIKNWATKTAAYVKKLQPPYRLVLTGTPMENRLDELASIMDWVDDFALEPKWRLVPWHTVPVDGKKEIGGARNLDTLRCRLAGSMIRRLWKDVLGQLPARTDSRIPVEMTPEQTEEHDALTPSITRLIFIGKKRPLTQAEFLRLMSLLTTQRIISNGLAQLRFEEVWPEISGLSKPSDSALKGLSSPKLLELRELIAQLVGTQKRKVVVFS
;
A
#
# COMPACT_ATOMS: atom_id res chain seq x y z
N MET A 1 -44.10 -21.52 41.57
CA MET A 1 -44.73 -21.48 40.23
C MET A 1 -44.94 -20.03 39.86
N GLU A 2 -43.95 -19.42 39.19
CA GLU A 2 -44.18 -18.22 38.38
C GLU A 2 -43.49 -18.48 37.05
N SER A 3 -44.31 -18.53 36.01
CA SER A 3 -43.94 -18.82 34.63
C SER A 3 -43.26 -17.60 34.01
N VAL A 4 -41.98 -17.73 33.68
CA VAL A 4 -41.25 -16.77 32.84
C VAL A 4 -41.80 -16.90 31.41
N ALA A 5 -42.56 -15.89 30.99
CA ALA A 5 -43.09 -15.78 29.63
C ALA A 5 -41.93 -15.69 28.62
N LEU A 6 -41.93 -16.62 27.67
CA LEU A 6 -41.09 -16.60 26.49
C LEU A 6 -41.48 -15.39 25.64
N LEU A 7 -40.62 -14.38 25.59
CA LEU A 7 -40.73 -13.29 24.62
C LEU A 7 -40.55 -13.87 23.21
N GLU A 8 -41.62 -13.81 22.40
CA GLU A 8 -41.57 -14.14 20.99
C GLU A 8 -40.51 -13.28 20.27
N PRO A 9 -39.72 -13.84 19.34
CA PRO A 9 -38.77 -13.06 18.56
C PRO A 9 -39.51 -12.01 17.72
N PRO A 10 -38.95 -10.80 17.56
CA PRO A 10 -39.61 -9.73 16.81
C PRO A 10 -39.88 -10.19 15.37
N VAL A 11 -41.09 -9.88 14.88
CA VAL A 11 -41.51 -10.11 13.49
C VAL A 11 -40.58 -9.31 12.57
N VAL A 12 -39.66 -10.01 11.91
CA VAL A 12 -38.76 -9.41 10.91
C VAL A 12 -39.58 -9.18 9.65
N ALA A 13 -39.74 -7.92 9.24
CA ALA A 13 -40.41 -7.56 8.00
C ALA A 13 -39.77 -8.30 6.80
N PRO A 14 -40.57 -8.75 5.81
CA PRO A 14 -40.05 -9.32 4.56
C PRO A 14 -38.96 -8.42 3.96
N LEU A 15 -37.87 -9.02 3.46
CA LEU A 15 -36.73 -8.28 2.87
C LEU A 15 -37.16 -7.21 1.84
N GLU A 16 -38.24 -7.50 1.11
CA GLU A 16 -38.80 -6.67 0.04
C GLU A 16 -39.51 -5.39 0.56
N GLU A 17 -39.87 -5.36 1.84
CA GLU A 17 -40.49 -4.22 2.52
C GLU A 17 -39.45 -3.29 3.18
N THR A 18 -38.17 -3.66 3.15
CA THR A 18 -37.13 -2.83 3.75
C THR A 18 -36.82 -1.59 2.89
N GLU A 19 -36.62 -0.44 3.55
CA GLU A 19 -36.24 0.81 2.88
C GLU A 19 -34.95 0.66 2.06
N ALA A 20 -34.01 -0.15 2.57
CA ALA A 20 -32.77 -0.48 1.88
C ALA A 20 -33.02 -1.20 0.55
N TYR A 21 -33.91 -2.20 0.52
CA TYR A 21 -34.25 -2.92 -0.71
C TYR A 21 -34.83 -1.98 -1.77
N GLN A 22 -35.80 -1.15 -1.40
CA GLN A 22 -36.45 -0.22 -2.33
C GLN A 22 -35.45 0.80 -2.91
N ASN A 23 -34.59 1.36 -2.06
CA ASN A 23 -33.56 2.31 -2.50
C ASN A 23 -32.52 1.66 -3.43
N LEU A 24 -32.10 0.42 -3.15
CA LEU A 24 -31.16 -0.32 -4.02
C LEU A 24 -31.81 -0.68 -5.36
N LEU A 25 -33.08 -1.11 -5.35
CA LEU A 25 -33.82 -1.45 -6.55
C LEU A 25 -33.97 -0.25 -7.49
N ALA A 26 -34.34 0.91 -6.95
CA ALA A 26 -34.39 2.16 -7.70
C ALA A 26 -33.04 2.50 -8.36
N ARG A 27 -31.93 2.26 -7.66
CA ARG A 27 -30.56 2.51 -8.18
C ARG A 27 -30.13 1.53 -9.26
N ALA A 28 -30.52 0.26 -9.14
CA ALA A 28 -30.19 -0.82 -10.05
C ALA A 28 -31.00 -0.78 -11.36
N HIS A 29 -32.15 -0.10 -11.36
CA HIS A 29 -33.09 -0.06 -12.47
C HIS A 29 -32.41 0.22 -13.82
N ARG A 30 -32.64 -0.69 -14.80
CA ARG A 30 -32.07 -0.68 -16.18
C ARG A 30 -30.54 -0.75 -16.30
N LYS A 31 -29.81 -1.00 -15.21
CA LYS A 31 -28.34 -1.08 -15.19
C LYS A 31 -27.79 -2.51 -15.07
N THR A 32 -28.66 -3.52 -15.04
CA THR A 32 -28.32 -4.94 -14.80
C THR A 32 -28.41 -5.81 -16.06
N GLY A 33 -28.46 -5.20 -17.25
CA GLY A 33 -28.50 -5.94 -18.51
C GLY A 33 -29.74 -6.83 -18.62
N ALA A 34 -29.53 -8.11 -18.96
CA ALA A 34 -30.60 -9.10 -19.05
C ALA A 34 -30.98 -9.72 -17.70
N ILE A 35 -30.22 -9.46 -16.64
CA ILE A 35 -30.45 -10.02 -15.30
C ILE A 35 -31.47 -9.14 -14.57
N PRO A 36 -32.54 -9.72 -13.98
CA PRO A 36 -33.52 -8.97 -13.20
C PRO A 36 -32.88 -8.16 -12.08
N ALA A 37 -33.27 -6.89 -11.96
CA ALA A 37 -32.65 -5.97 -10.99
C ALA A 37 -32.92 -6.40 -9.54
N ASP A 38 -34.10 -6.96 -9.26
CA ASP A 38 -34.47 -7.51 -7.96
C ASP A 38 -33.58 -8.70 -7.56
N ALA A 39 -33.26 -9.59 -8.50
CA ALA A 39 -32.33 -10.69 -8.24
C ALA A 39 -30.93 -10.20 -7.85
N VAL A 40 -30.45 -9.13 -8.50
CA VAL A 40 -29.16 -8.49 -8.16
C VAL A 40 -29.23 -7.83 -6.78
N VAL A 41 -30.33 -7.13 -6.44
CA VAL A 41 -30.49 -6.48 -5.13
C VAL A 41 -30.60 -7.52 -4.01
N LYS A 42 -31.39 -8.59 -4.20
CA LYS A 42 -31.47 -9.72 -3.26
C LYS A 42 -30.10 -10.34 -3.02
N HIS A 43 -29.29 -10.49 -4.09
CA HIS A 43 -27.92 -10.94 -3.98
C HIS A 43 -27.05 -9.97 -3.16
N VAL A 44 -27.10 -8.66 -3.44
CA VAL A 44 -26.37 -7.64 -2.67
C VAL A 44 -26.70 -7.74 -1.18
N LEU A 45 -27.98 -7.72 -0.83
CA LEU A 45 -28.42 -7.83 0.57
C LEU A 45 -27.97 -9.14 1.21
N SER A 46 -27.93 -10.24 0.45
CA SER A 46 -27.44 -11.53 0.95
C SER A 46 -25.94 -11.53 1.30
N VAL A 47 -25.12 -10.77 0.56
CA VAL A 47 -23.66 -10.70 0.77
C VAL A 47 -23.25 -9.56 1.72
N THR A 48 -24.22 -8.75 2.17
CA THR A 48 -24.03 -7.61 3.08
C THR A 48 -25.03 -7.62 4.25
N ARG A 49 -25.51 -8.79 4.68
CA ARG A 49 -26.56 -8.91 5.71
C ARG A 49 -26.27 -8.11 6.99
N ASP A 50 -25.02 -8.16 7.44
CA ASP A 50 -24.59 -7.54 8.70
C ASP A 50 -23.95 -6.14 8.49
N ALA A 51 -24.14 -5.54 7.33
CA ALA A 51 -23.49 -4.27 6.97
C ALA A 51 -24.49 -3.11 6.88
N ASP A 52 -24.00 -1.91 7.17
CA ASP A 52 -24.77 -0.69 7.11
C ASP A 52 -24.98 -0.17 5.67
N TRP A 53 -25.85 0.83 5.55
CA TRP A 53 -26.26 1.39 4.26
C TRP A 53 -25.10 1.83 3.34
N PRO A 54 -24.05 2.54 3.82
CA PRO A 54 -22.90 2.89 2.97
C PRO A 54 -22.25 1.67 2.31
N VAL A 55 -22.12 0.56 3.04
CA VAL A 55 -21.52 -0.68 2.53
C VAL A 55 -22.45 -1.33 1.51
N GLN A 56 -23.74 -1.45 1.81
CA GLN A 56 -24.74 -2.02 0.89
C GLN A 56 -24.79 -1.25 -0.43
N ARG A 57 -24.76 0.08 -0.38
CA ARG A 57 -24.71 0.95 -1.55
C ARG A 57 -23.45 0.72 -2.39
N GLU A 58 -22.27 0.68 -1.77
CA GLU A 58 -21.02 0.45 -2.49
C GLU A 58 -20.93 -0.97 -3.07
N ALA A 59 -21.54 -1.97 -2.45
CA ALA A 59 -21.65 -3.32 -2.99
C ALA A 59 -22.42 -3.32 -4.32
N LEU A 60 -23.59 -2.67 -4.35
CA LEU A 60 -24.39 -2.51 -5.56
C LEU A 60 -23.62 -1.75 -6.64
N GLU A 61 -23.04 -0.58 -6.31
CA GLU A 61 -22.24 0.21 -7.25
C GLU A 61 -21.07 -0.60 -7.82
N ALA A 62 -20.43 -1.45 -7.00
CA ALA A 62 -19.37 -2.34 -7.46
C ALA A 62 -19.89 -3.39 -8.45
N LEU A 63 -21.08 -3.97 -8.26
CA LEU A 63 -21.70 -4.88 -9.23
C LEU A 63 -22.11 -4.16 -10.51
N LEU A 64 -22.75 -2.98 -10.42
CA LEU A 64 -23.14 -2.18 -11.58
C LEU A 64 -21.94 -1.80 -12.45
N ARG A 65 -20.79 -1.47 -11.83
CA ARG A 65 -19.52 -1.28 -12.55
C ARG A 65 -19.12 -2.52 -13.35
N ARG A 66 -19.32 -3.73 -12.81
CA ARG A 66 -18.99 -5.00 -13.50
C ARG A 66 -19.90 -5.27 -14.68
N PHE A 67 -21.19 -4.96 -14.59
CA PHE A 67 -22.11 -5.00 -15.74
C PHE A 67 -21.61 -4.07 -16.86
N SER A 68 -21.28 -2.81 -16.53
CA SER A 68 -20.74 -1.85 -17.50
C SER A 68 -19.42 -2.31 -18.12
N PHE A 69 -18.51 -2.88 -17.32
CA PHE A 69 -17.23 -3.39 -17.84
C PHE A 69 -17.39 -4.65 -18.70
N GLY A 70 -18.32 -5.55 -18.35
CA GLY A 70 -18.60 -6.74 -19.18
C GLY A 70 -19.02 -6.36 -20.60
N GLN A 71 -19.89 -5.36 -20.72
CA GLN A 71 -20.34 -4.82 -22.01
C GLN A 71 -19.19 -4.14 -22.77
N LYS A 72 -18.40 -3.30 -22.10
CA LYS A 72 -17.25 -2.59 -22.71
C LYS A 72 -16.14 -3.54 -23.17
N ASP A 73 -15.87 -4.60 -22.42
CA ASP A 73 -14.79 -5.54 -22.69
C ASP A 73 -15.13 -6.58 -23.77
N ARG A 74 -16.38 -6.64 -24.25
CA ARG A 74 -16.87 -7.61 -25.25
C ARG A 74 -16.45 -9.05 -24.88
N LEU A 75 -16.83 -9.48 -23.68
CA LEU A 75 -16.56 -10.84 -23.22
C LEU A 75 -17.28 -11.87 -24.10
N LYS A 76 -16.57 -12.93 -24.51
CA LYS A 76 -17.10 -14.04 -25.30
C LYS A 76 -17.01 -15.35 -24.52
N ILE A 77 -18.01 -16.20 -24.72
CA ILE A 77 -17.98 -17.59 -24.25
C ILE A 77 -17.21 -18.42 -25.27
N ALA A 78 -16.07 -18.94 -24.82
CA ALA A 78 -15.18 -19.75 -25.63
C ALA A 78 -15.57 -21.24 -25.64
N SER A 79 -16.19 -21.73 -24.56
CA SER A 79 -16.71 -23.11 -24.46
C SER A 79 -17.89 -23.16 -23.49
N ARG A 80 -18.76 -24.15 -23.69
CA ARG A 80 -20.02 -24.35 -22.98
C ARG A 80 -20.11 -25.79 -22.44
N PRO A 81 -20.80 -26.01 -21.31
CA PRO A 81 -21.17 -27.36 -20.90
C PRO A 81 -22.25 -27.95 -21.84
N ALA A 82 -22.51 -29.25 -21.71
CA ALA A 82 -23.55 -29.94 -22.48
C ALA A 82 -24.96 -29.40 -22.16
N GLY A 83 -25.22 -29.13 -20.88
CA GLY A 83 -26.47 -28.52 -20.40
C GLY A 83 -26.39 -27.00 -20.22
N LEU A 84 -27.33 -26.44 -19.47
CA LEU A 84 -27.29 -25.04 -19.04
C LEU A 84 -26.33 -24.79 -17.88
N PHE A 85 -26.28 -25.71 -16.93
CA PHE A 85 -25.45 -25.59 -15.73
C PHE A 85 -24.14 -26.34 -15.90
N GLY A 86 -23.07 -25.85 -15.26
CA GLY A 86 -21.75 -26.46 -15.35
C GLY A 86 -20.64 -25.49 -15.74
N LEU A 87 -19.58 -26.04 -16.32
CA LEU A 87 -18.33 -25.32 -16.56
C LEU A 87 -18.31 -24.65 -17.94
N TYR A 88 -18.22 -23.32 -17.93
CA TYR A 88 -17.99 -22.47 -19.09
C TYR A 88 -16.55 -21.99 -19.10
N THR A 89 -16.08 -21.54 -20.27
CA THR A 89 -14.86 -20.71 -20.34
C THR A 89 -15.18 -19.38 -20.99
N THR A 90 -14.73 -18.29 -20.38
CA THR A 90 -14.90 -16.93 -20.89
C THR A 90 -13.55 -16.31 -21.26
N ARG A 91 -13.52 -15.50 -22.32
CA ARG A 91 -12.33 -14.69 -22.66
C ARG A 91 -12.74 -13.33 -23.17
N ARG A 92 -11.81 -12.37 -23.05
CA ARG A 92 -11.93 -11.07 -23.72
C ARG A 92 -11.69 -11.24 -25.22
N GLU A 93 -12.53 -10.62 -26.04
CA GLU A 93 -12.34 -10.58 -27.49
C GLU A 93 -10.97 -10.00 -27.87
N GLY A 94 -10.26 -10.67 -28.79
CA GLY A 94 -8.92 -10.25 -29.27
C GLY A 94 -7.78 -10.43 -28.27
N SER A 95 -8.03 -10.92 -27.04
CA SER A 95 -6.96 -11.12 -26.05
C SER A 95 -6.26 -12.46 -26.24
N SER A 96 -4.92 -12.45 -26.22
CA SER A 96 -4.06 -13.65 -26.17
C SER A 96 -3.97 -14.28 -24.77
N SER A 97 -4.55 -13.66 -23.74
CA SER A 97 -4.54 -14.20 -22.39
C SER A 97 -5.34 -15.50 -22.28
N ARG A 98 -4.96 -16.35 -21.31
CA ARG A 98 -5.67 -17.58 -20.95
C ARG A 98 -7.17 -17.28 -20.65
N PRO A 99 -8.11 -18.11 -21.15
CA PRO A 99 -9.53 -18.04 -20.76
C PRO A 99 -9.75 -18.34 -19.28
N TYR A 100 -10.77 -17.72 -18.69
CA TYR A 100 -11.19 -17.98 -17.31
C TYR A 100 -12.26 -19.06 -17.27
N ASN A 101 -12.11 -20.02 -16.36
CA ASN A 101 -13.12 -21.02 -16.07
C ASN A 101 -14.21 -20.41 -15.20
N THR A 102 -15.46 -20.60 -15.59
CA THR A 102 -16.63 -20.01 -14.94
C THR A 102 -17.68 -21.09 -14.77
N PHE A 103 -17.94 -21.50 -13.53
CA PHE A 103 -18.97 -22.47 -13.20
C PHE A 103 -20.30 -21.76 -12.93
N LEU A 104 -21.36 -22.17 -13.62
CA LEU A 104 -22.72 -21.69 -13.39
C LEU A 104 -23.52 -22.74 -12.60
N ALA A 105 -23.98 -22.37 -11.40
CA ALA A 105 -24.74 -23.24 -10.52
C ALA A 105 -26.25 -22.94 -10.54
N SER A 106 -26.62 -21.66 -10.67
CA SER A 106 -28.00 -21.20 -10.72
C SER A 106 -28.07 -19.82 -11.37
N VAL A 107 -29.16 -19.54 -12.06
CA VAL A 107 -29.46 -18.21 -12.63
C VAL A 107 -30.35 -17.40 -11.69
N GLU A 108 -31.24 -18.06 -10.94
CA GLU A 108 -32.18 -17.42 -10.02
C GLU A 108 -32.31 -18.25 -8.74
N PRO A 109 -31.66 -17.86 -7.62
CA PRO A 109 -30.76 -16.72 -7.49
C PRO A 109 -29.44 -16.92 -8.28
N PRO A 110 -28.75 -15.83 -8.68
CA PRO A 110 -27.51 -15.92 -9.45
C PRO A 110 -26.41 -16.52 -8.58
N ARG A 111 -25.93 -17.72 -8.93
CA ARG A 111 -24.88 -18.45 -8.20
C ARG A 111 -23.91 -19.14 -9.15
N GLY A 112 -22.64 -19.09 -8.81
CA GLY A 112 -21.58 -19.72 -9.56
C GLY A 112 -20.21 -19.38 -8.99
N SER A 113 -19.17 -19.79 -9.70
CA SER A 113 -17.80 -19.48 -9.33
C SER A 113 -16.91 -19.21 -10.53
N CYS A 114 -15.81 -18.47 -10.35
CA CYS A 114 -14.90 -18.13 -11.43
C CYS A 114 -13.46 -18.05 -10.94
N ASP A 115 -12.51 -18.53 -11.75
CA ASP A 115 -11.07 -18.47 -11.45
C ASP A 115 -10.43 -17.10 -11.73
N CYS A 116 -11.23 -16.06 -12.04
CA CYS A 116 -10.69 -14.74 -12.32
C CYS A 116 -10.30 -13.97 -11.03
N PRO A 117 -9.26 -13.12 -11.07
CA PRO A 117 -8.82 -12.36 -9.89
C PRO A 117 -9.90 -11.51 -9.23
N ASP A 118 -10.84 -10.98 -10.02
CA ASP A 118 -11.97 -10.19 -9.52
C ASP A 118 -12.91 -11.03 -8.64
N PHE A 119 -13.23 -12.26 -9.05
CA PHE A 119 -14.08 -13.15 -8.26
C PHE A 119 -13.41 -13.55 -6.94
N LEU A 120 -12.12 -13.90 -7.00
CA LEU A 120 -11.35 -14.37 -5.85
C LEU A 120 -11.14 -13.32 -4.75
N ARG A 121 -11.15 -12.02 -5.11
CA ARG A 121 -10.79 -10.91 -4.22
C ARG A 121 -11.96 -10.04 -3.81
N SER A 122 -12.94 -9.88 -4.68
CA SER A 122 -13.99 -8.87 -4.48
C SER A 122 -14.97 -9.19 -3.37
N SER A 123 -15.07 -10.44 -2.90
CA SER A 123 -16.02 -10.83 -1.86
C SER A 123 -17.49 -10.44 -2.18
N LEU A 124 -17.83 -10.39 -3.47
CA LEU A 124 -19.19 -10.12 -3.96
C LEU A 124 -19.90 -11.35 -4.49
N GLY A 125 -19.18 -12.46 -4.73
CA GLY A 125 -19.76 -13.68 -5.31
C GLY A 125 -20.25 -13.56 -6.76
N LEU A 126 -20.07 -12.40 -7.41
CA LEU A 126 -20.34 -12.19 -8.83
C LEU A 126 -19.19 -11.37 -9.44
N CYS A 127 -18.71 -11.83 -10.59
CA CYS A 127 -17.70 -11.13 -11.40
C CYS A 127 -18.23 -10.92 -12.82
N LYS A 128 -17.59 -10.05 -13.61
CA LYS A 128 -18.02 -9.78 -14.99
C LYS A 128 -18.12 -11.04 -15.88
N HIS A 129 -17.29 -12.06 -15.63
CA HIS A 129 -17.32 -13.32 -16.39
C HIS A 129 -18.56 -14.15 -16.04
N LEU A 130 -18.87 -14.28 -14.75
CA LEU A 130 -20.07 -14.98 -14.29
C LEU A 130 -21.34 -14.26 -14.73
N LEU A 131 -21.36 -12.93 -14.68
CA LEU A 131 -22.48 -12.14 -15.21
C LEU A 131 -22.70 -12.40 -16.70
N ALA A 132 -21.64 -12.42 -17.51
CA ALA A 132 -21.74 -12.73 -18.94
C ALA A 132 -22.25 -14.16 -19.21
N VAL A 133 -21.85 -15.14 -18.39
CA VAL A 133 -22.37 -16.52 -18.48
C VAL A 133 -23.85 -16.59 -18.10
N ILE A 134 -24.27 -15.85 -17.07
CA ILE A 134 -25.68 -15.77 -16.67
C ILE A 134 -26.52 -15.12 -17.78
N GLU A 135 -26.03 -14.04 -18.41
CA GLU A 135 -26.71 -13.41 -19.54
C GLU A 135 -26.85 -14.35 -20.75
N ASP A 136 -25.80 -15.12 -21.09
CA ASP A 136 -25.90 -16.16 -22.13
C ASP A 136 -26.93 -17.23 -21.76
N ALA A 137 -26.93 -17.69 -20.51
CA ALA A 137 -27.90 -18.67 -20.01
C ALA A 137 -29.35 -18.14 -20.09
N LEU A 138 -29.57 -16.86 -19.75
CA LEU A 138 -30.86 -16.18 -19.85
C LEU A 138 -31.32 -15.91 -21.28
N SER A 139 -30.43 -15.96 -22.27
CA SER A 139 -30.81 -15.86 -23.68
C SER A 139 -31.35 -17.20 -24.25
N ARG A 140 -31.14 -18.32 -23.56
CA ARG A 140 -31.54 -19.65 -24.02
C ARG A 140 -33.00 -20.01 -23.68
N PRO A 141 -33.63 -20.93 -24.43
CA PRO A 141 -35.03 -21.34 -24.21
C PRO A 141 -35.31 -21.84 -22.79
N ARG A 142 -36.51 -21.54 -22.26
CA ARG A 142 -36.92 -21.90 -20.89
C ARG A 142 -36.79 -23.39 -20.55
N ARG A 143 -37.03 -24.30 -21.51
CA ARG A 143 -36.93 -25.77 -21.30
C ARG A 143 -35.53 -26.22 -20.86
N THR A 144 -34.47 -25.51 -21.24
CA THR A 144 -33.10 -25.81 -20.78
C THR A 144 -32.80 -25.32 -19.35
N ARG A 145 -33.71 -24.58 -18.71
CA ARG A 145 -33.53 -24.02 -17.35
C ARG A 145 -34.03 -24.92 -16.22
N GLU A 146 -34.71 -26.01 -16.56
CA GLU A 146 -35.22 -27.01 -15.62
C GLU A 146 -34.21 -28.15 -15.35
N GLU A 147 -33.06 -28.15 -16.03
CA GLU A 147 -31.99 -29.10 -15.78
C GLU A 147 -31.42 -28.92 -14.36
N SER A 148 -31.23 -30.03 -13.64
CA SER A 148 -30.53 -29.97 -12.36
C SER A 148 -29.05 -29.65 -12.59
N PRO A 149 -28.41 -28.82 -11.75
CA PRO A 149 -26.98 -28.59 -11.84
C PRO A 149 -26.23 -29.93 -11.71
N PRO A 150 -25.09 -30.10 -12.40
CA PRO A 150 -24.28 -31.31 -12.29
C PRO A 150 -23.88 -31.57 -10.84
N ASP A 151 -23.52 -32.83 -10.55
CA ASP A 151 -23.13 -33.28 -9.20
C ASP A 151 -22.13 -32.31 -8.57
N ARG A 152 -22.37 -31.96 -7.31
CA ARG A 152 -21.63 -30.89 -6.65
C ARG A 152 -20.22 -31.38 -6.36
N SER A 153 -19.25 -30.52 -6.69
CA SER A 153 -17.88 -30.64 -6.18
C SER A 153 -17.91 -31.00 -4.68
N PRO A 154 -17.08 -31.94 -4.21
CA PRO A 154 -17.05 -32.35 -2.81
C PRO A 154 -16.84 -31.16 -1.86
N LEU A 155 -16.09 -30.17 -2.31
CA LEU A 155 -15.84 -28.91 -1.62
C LEU A 155 -16.52 -27.75 -2.34
N ALA A 156 -17.03 -26.80 -1.57
CA ALA A 156 -17.52 -25.52 -2.04
C ALA A 156 -16.82 -24.38 -1.29
N TRP A 157 -16.63 -23.25 -1.96
CA TRP A 157 -16.10 -22.05 -1.32
C TRP A 157 -17.10 -20.91 -1.37
N HIS A 158 -17.40 -20.32 -0.22
CA HIS A 158 -18.22 -19.12 -0.15
C HIS A 158 -17.33 -17.87 -0.32
N PRO A 159 -17.45 -17.11 -1.41
CA PRO A 159 -16.49 -16.04 -1.73
C PRO A 159 -16.64 -14.82 -0.83
N VAL A 160 -17.76 -14.68 -0.11
CA VAL A 160 -18.02 -13.53 0.76
C VAL A 160 -17.27 -13.73 2.08
N ARG A 161 -16.35 -12.80 2.37
CA ARG A 161 -15.54 -12.79 3.57
C ARG A 161 -16.15 -11.86 4.62
N ALA A 162 -16.11 -12.30 5.87
CA ALA A 162 -16.26 -11.39 7.00
C ALA A 162 -15.08 -10.41 7.00
N LEU A 163 -15.36 -9.13 7.25
CA LEU A 163 -14.35 -8.07 7.31
C LEU A 163 -14.03 -7.75 8.79
N THR A 164 -13.92 -8.81 9.58
CA THR A 164 -13.58 -8.81 11.00
C THR A 164 -12.35 -9.68 11.22
N GLY A 165 -11.43 -9.24 12.06
CA GLY A 165 -10.19 -9.96 12.33
C GLY A 165 -9.28 -10.10 11.10
N PRO A 166 -8.55 -11.23 10.95
CA PRO A 166 -7.57 -11.41 9.87
C PRO A 166 -8.22 -11.61 8.48
N GLY A 167 -9.51 -11.98 8.42
CA GLY A 167 -10.23 -12.17 7.17
C GLY A 167 -9.74 -13.39 6.37
N ASP A 168 -9.47 -14.50 7.05
CA ASP A 168 -9.02 -15.74 6.43
C ASP A 168 -10.11 -16.33 5.53
N TRP A 169 -9.80 -16.43 4.24
CA TRP A 169 -10.74 -16.92 3.24
C TRP A 169 -10.98 -18.44 3.33
N MET A 170 -10.07 -19.20 3.97
CA MET A 170 -10.23 -20.64 4.16
C MET A 170 -11.38 -20.95 5.12
N GLU A 171 -11.72 -20.04 6.04
CA GLU A 171 -12.88 -20.20 6.94
C GLU A 171 -14.20 -20.36 6.17
N GLN A 172 -14.23 -19.96 4.90
CA GLN A 172 -15.39 -20.05 4.03
C GLN A 172 -15.44 -21.31 3.14
N ILE A 173 -14.52 -22.26 3.36
CA ILE A 173 -14.57 -23.58 2.71
C ILE A 173 -15.60 -24.45 3.42
N ARG A 174 -16.41 -25.16 2.64
CA ARG A 174 -17.47 -26.05 3.09
C ARG A 174 -17.35 -27.42 2.42
N TRP A 175 -17.72 -28.47 3.14
CA TRP A 175 -17.97 -29.77 2.53
C TRP A 175 -19.42 -29.82 2.03
N ALA A 176 -19.60 -30.05 0.73
CA ALA A 176 -20.89 -29.93 0.05
C ALA A 176 -21.56 -31.27 -0.28
N ARG A 177 -20.81 -32.38 -0.20
CA ARG A 177 -21.29 -33.74 -0.51
C ARG A 177 -21.87 -34.44 0.71
N HIS A 178 -22.98 -35.16 0.54
CA HIS A 178 -23.61 -35.92 1.64
C HIS A 178 -22.98 -37.30 1.87
N ASP A 179 -22.15 -37.78 0.94
CA ASP A 179 -21.53 -39.11 0.89
C ASP A 179 -20.04 -39.13 1.28
N GLY A 180 -19.54 -38.06 1.92
CA GLY A 180 -18.14 -38.00 2.34
C GLY A 180 -17.74 -39.17 3.24
N THR A 181 -16.54 -39.72 3.02
CA THR A 181 -16.01 -40.81 3.85
C THR A 181 -15.49 -40.26 5.18
N GLY A 182 -15.40 -41.11 6.21
CA GLY A 182 -14.99 -40.70 7.56
C GLY A 182 -13.67 -39.92 7.61
N ARG A 183 -12.69 -40.28 6.75
CA ARG A 183 -11.36 -39.66 6.67
C ARG A 183 -11.39 -38.24 6.06
N GLU A 184 -12.21 -38.02 5.04
CA GLU A 184 -12.36 -36.70 4.38
C GLU A 184 -13.05 -35.68 5.29
N LEU A 185 -13.91 -36.17 6.19
CA LEU A 185 -14.66 -35.35 7.14
C LEU A 185 -13.90 -35.05 8.45
N GLU A 186 -12.73 -35.65 8.69
CA GLU A 186 -11.94 -35.41 9.93
C GLU A 186 -11.56 -33.94 10.11
N ARG A 187 -11.28 -33.23 9.00
CA ARG A 187 -10.95 -31.80 8.99
C ARG A 187 -12.17 -30.88 9.12
N PHE A 188 -13.38 -31.44 9.08
CA PHE A 188 -14.62 -30.70 9.11
C PHE A 188 -15.39 -30.95 10.42
N ARG A 189 -16.14 -29.94 10.84
CA ARG A 189 -17.13 -30.03 11.91
C ARG A 189 -18.48 -29.61 11.38
N ARG A 190 -19.53 -30.22 11.93
CA ARG A 190 -20.91 -29.85 11.60
C ARG A 190 -21.36 -28.71 12.50
N THR A 191 -21.88 -27.64 11.91
CA THR A 191 -22.44 -26.49 12.64
C THR A 191 -23.85 -26.81 13.14
N SER A 192 -24.38 -25.97 14.03
CA SER A 192 -25.79 -26.04 14.47
C SER A 192 -26.78 -25.89 13.31
N ALA A 193 -26.40 -25.17 12.26
CA ALA A 193 -27.16 -25.05 11.01
C ALA A 193 -27.04 -26.28 10.09
N GLY A 194 -26.29 -27.31 10.51
CA GLY A 194 -26.13 -28.56 9.76
C GLY A 194 -25.06 -28.51 8.66
N GLU A 195 -24.34 -27.40 8.50
CA GLU A 195 -23.29 -27.22 7.49
C GLU A 195 -21.95 -27.82 7.96
N TRP A 196 -21.18 -28.37 7.03
CA TRP A 196 -19.81 -28.81 7.30
C TRP A 196 -18.80 -27.71 7.02
N VAL A 197 -18.12 -27.24 8.06
CA VAL A 197 -17.09 -26.18 8.00
C VAL A 197 -15.74 -26.73 8.42
N LEU A 198 -14.65 -26.12 7.95
CA LEU A 198 -13.32 -26.47 8.45
C LEU A 198 -13.24 -26.27 9.98
N ARG A 199 -12.62 -27.24 10.67
CA ARG A 199 -12.35 -27.15 12.11
C ARG A 199 -11.34 -26.06 12.42
N GLU A 200 -10.28 -26.00 11.63
CA GLU A 200 -9.16 -25.09 11.78
C GLU A 200 -8.55 -24.79 10.40
N THR A 201 -8.02 -23.59 10.22
CA THR A 201 -7.35 -23.17 8.98
C THR A 201 -5.83 -23.10 9.11
N CYS A 202 -5.28 -23.37 10.30
CA CYS A 202 -3.87 -23.26 10.65
C CYS A 202 -3.28 -21.88 10.29
N ALA A 203 -4.04 -20.79 10.49
CA ALA A 203 -3.64 -19.45 10.04
C ALA A 203 -2.26 -19.00 10.56
N ASP A 204 -1.89 -19.42 11.77
CA ASP A 204 -0.63 -19.07 12.44
C ASP A 204 0.48 -20.11 12.25
N ASP A 205 0.19 -21.27 11.61
CA ASP A 205 1.16 -22.30 11.27
C ASP A 205 1.27 -22.47 9.74
N PRO A 206 2.24 -21.81 9.09
CA PRO A 206 2.42 -21.91 7.64
C PRO A 206 2.59 -23.34 7.12
N ARG A 207 3.25 -24.23 7.89
CA ARG A 207 3.50 -25.61 7.45
C ARG A 207 2.24 -26.47 7.56
N GLY A 208 1.53 -26.37 8.69
CA GLY A 208 0.23 -27.01 8.87
C GLY A 208 -0.78 -26.53 7.83
N ARG A 209 -0.81 -25.22 7.56
CA ARG A 209 -1.67 -24.63 6.52
C ARG A 209 -1.33 -25.12 5.13
N LEU A 210 -0.05 -25.24 4.78
CA LEU A 210 0.37 -25.78 3.49
C LEU A 210 -0.07 -27.24 3.32
N SER A 211 0.06 -28.05 4.38
CA SER A 211 -0.44 -29.44 4.38
C SER A 211 -1.94 -29.48 4.15
N LEU A 212 -2.73 -28.65 4.85
CA LEU A 212 -4.17 -28.55 4.68
C LEU A 212 -4.56 -28.11 3.26
N VAL A 213 -3.87 -27.11 2.70
CA VAL A 213 -4.11 -26.64 1.32
C VAL A 213 -3.88 -27.75 0.30
N ARG A 214 -2.80 -28.52 0.45
CA ARG A 214 -2.50 -29.67 -0.43
C ARG A 214 -3.52 -30.80 -0.30
N GLU A 215 -3.96 -31.09 0.91
CA GLU A 215 -5.01 -32.08 1.18
C GLU A 215 -6.33 -31.68 0.51
N LEU A 216 -6.78 -30.43 0.70
CA LEU A 216 -7.98 -29.90 0.05
C LEU A 216 -7.86 -29.84 -1.48
N ALA A 217 -6.68 -29.52 -2.00
CA ALA A 217 -6.43 -29.50 -3.44
C ALA A 217 -6.48 -30.92 -4.05
N GLY A 218 -6.04 -31.94 -3.30
CA GLY A 218 -6.09 -33.34 -3.72
C GLY A 218 -7.51 -33.91 -3.82
N VAL A 219 -8.45 -33.37 -3.05
CA VAL A 219 -9.87 -33.74 -3.11
C VAL A 219 -10.57 -33.16 -4.36
N LEU A 220 -10.07 -32.04 -4.91
CA LEU A 220 -10.68 -31.39 -6.06
C LEU A 220 -10.26 -32.05 -7.38
N GLY A 221 -11.23 -32.62 -8.10
CA GLY A 221 -11.10 -33.02 -9.49
C GLY A 221 -10.93 -31.83 -10.44
N ARG A 222 -10.63 -32.12 -11.72
CA ARG A 222 -10.33 -31.09 -12.75
C ARG A 222 -11.53 -30.22 -13.15
N HIS A 223 -12.76 -30.67 -12.94
CA HIS A 223 -13.98 -29.94 -13.32
C HIS A 223 -14.72 -29.32 -12.13
N ASP A 224 -14.16 -29.47 -10.92
CA ASP A 224 -14.68 -28.91 -9.68
C ASP A 224 -14.49 -27.39 -9.59
N ASP A 225 -14.99 -26.78 -8.51
CA ASP A 225 -15.07 -25.34 -8.29
C ASP A 225 -13.80 -24.58 -8.76
N PRO A 226 -13.88 -23.86 -9.90
CA PRO A 226 -12.72 -23.16 -10.46
C PRO A 226 -12.18 -22.07 -9.54
N ALA A 227 -13.04 -21.43 -8.76
CA ALA A 227 -12.60 -20.38 -7.83
C ALA A 227 -11.77 -20.98 -6.69
N LEU A 228 -12.30 -22.02 -6.02
CA LEU A 228 -11.60 -22.68 -4.92
C LEU A 228 -10.25 -23.25 -5.38
N ARG A 229 -10.20 -23.90 -6.55
CA ARG A 229 -8.93 -24.42 -7.09
C ARG A 229 -7.91 -23.31 -7.32
N ALA A 230 -8.32 -22.21 -7.94
CA ALA A 230 -7.44 -21.09 -8.21
C ALA A 230 -6.91 -20.47 -6.91
N LEU A 231 -7.75 -20.43 -5.87
CA LEU A 231 -7.41 -19.92 -4.57
C LEU A 231 -6.41 -20.82 -3.83
N LEU A 232 -6.69 -22.13 -3.73
CA LEU A 232 -5.77 -23.11 -3.13
C LEU A 232 -4.41 -23.10 -3.83
N ALA A 233 -4.40 -23.07 -5.17
CA ALA A 233 -3.15 -23.04 -5.93
C ALA A 233 -2.36 -21.73 -5.70
N ALA A 234 -3.03 -20.59 -5.53
CA ALA A 234 -2.38 -19.33 -5.20
C ALA A 234 -1.81 -19.34 -3.78
N GLU A 235 -2.55 -19.90 -2.83
CA GLU A 235 -2.13 -20.02 -1.44
C GLU A 235 -0.95 -20.98 -1.28
N GLU A 236 -0.98 -22.13 -1.94
CA GLU A 236 0.11 -23.10 -1.93
C GLU A 236 1.42 -22.44 -2.38
N ARG A 237 1.41 -21.74 -3.52
CA ARG A 237 2.58 -21.00 -4.02
C ARG A 237 3.06 -19.93 -3.04
N ARG A 238 2.14 -19.25 -2.36
CA ARG A 238 2.46 -18.22 -1.36
C ARG A 238 3.14 -18.83 -0.14
N LEU A 239 2.58 -19.92 0.39
CA LEU A 239 3.11 -20.61 1.57
C LEU A 239 4.43 -21.31 1.28
N ASP A 240 4.56 -22.01 0.15
CA ASP A 240 5.82 -22.63 -0.27
C ASP A 240 6.94 -21.60 -0.38
N GLN A 241 6.64 -20.42 -0.94
CA GLN A 241 7.62 -19.34 -1.02
C GLN A 241 7.95 -18.78 0.37
N GLY A 242 6.94 -18.47 1.19
CA GLY A 242 7.12 -17.90 2.51
C GLY A 242 7.88 -18.81 3.48
N ILE A 243 7.65 -20.13 3.44
CA ILE A 243 8.35 -21.11 4.27
C ILE A 243 9.83 -21.15 3.89
N ARG A 244 10.14 -21.25 2.58
CA ARG A 244 11.53 -21.20 2.09
C ARG A 244 12.22 -19.91 2.50
N ASP A 245 11.52 -18.79 2.41
CA ASP A 245 12.06 -17.49 2.78
C ASP A 245 12.34 -17.36 4.28
N ALA A 246 11.46 -17.89 5.12
CA ALA A 246 11.61 -17.92 6.58
C ALA A 246 12.76 -18.84 7.03
N GLU A 247 12.87 -20.03 6.46
CA GLU A 247 13.97 -20.97 6.75
C GLU A 247 15.34 -20.37 6.36
N ALA A 248 15.39 -19.68 5.22
CA ALA A 248 16.59 -19.02 4.75
C ALA A 248 16.86 -17.65 5.42
N ALA A 249 15.94 -17.13 6.25
CA ALA A 249 16.06 -15.81 6.86
C ALA A 249 17.20 -15.76 7.89
N SER A 250 17.38 -16.81 8.68
CA SER A 250 18.46 -16.85 9.69
C SER A 250 19.84 -16.77 9.03
N GLY A 251 20.07 -17.55 7.97
CA GLY A 251 21.32 -17.50 7.20
C GLY A 251 21.56 -16.13 6.56
N ALA A 252 20.52 -15.51 5.99
CA ALA A 252 20.63 -14.15 5.44
C ALA A 252 20.88 -13.09 6.53
N ALA A 253 20.27 -13.22 7.71
CA ALA A 253 20.48 -12.30 8.82
C ALA A 253 21.90 -12.39 9.39
N GLN A 254 22.57 -13.56 9.32
CA GLN A 254 23.97 -13.68 9.71
C GLN A 254 24.90 -12.81 8.84
N SER A 255 24.56 -12.63 7.55
CA SER A 255 25.29 -11.73 6.65
C SER A 255 25.21 -10.26 7.07
N LEU A 256 24.29 -9.85 7.96
CA LEU A 256 24.28 -8.48 8.47
C LEU A 256 25.55 -8.13 9.26
N ARG A 257 26.29 -9.14 9.77
CA ARG A 257 27.57 -8.93 10.46
C ARG A 257 28.67 -8.39 9.55
N THR A 258 28.54 -8.55 8.22
CA THR A 258 29.50 -8.05 7.23
C THR A 258 29.13 -6.67 6.68
N LEU A 259 28.06 -6.04 7.19
CA LEU A 259 27.77 -4.64 6.90
C LEU A 259 28.87 -3.75 7.48
N HIS A 260 29.24 -2.70 6.74
CA HIS A 260 30.24 -1.73 7.18
C HIS A 260 29.75 -0.90 8.38
N LEU A 261 28.44 -0.68 8.49
CA LEU A 261 27.81 0.04 9.59
C LEU A 261 26.76 -0.84 10.28
N LYS A 262 26.76 -0.77 11.61
CA LYS A 262 25.77 -1.46 12.44
C LYS A 262 24.42 -0.74 12.39
N LEU A 263 23.37 -1.54 12.38
CA LEU A 263 22.00 -1.07 12.48
C LEU A 263 21.60 -0.85 13.95
N TYR A 264 20.62 0.02 14.19
CA TYR A 264 19.95 0.09 15.48
C TYR A 264 19.02 -1.13 15.68
N PRO A 265 18.68 -1.53 16.92
CA PRO A 265 17.86 -2.72 17.17
C PRO A 265 16.51 -2.71 16.44
N TYR A 266 15.79 -1.59 16.44
CA TYR A 266 14.56 -1.47 15.65
C TYR A 266 14.82 -1.65 14.13
N GLN A 267 15.93 -1.15 13.60
CA GLN A 267 16.25 -1.33 12.19
C GLN A 267 16.47 -2.80 11.84
N GLU A 268 17.14 -3.55 12.72
CA GLU A 268 17.33 -5.00 12.55
C GLU A 268 16.01 -5.77 12.53
N GLU A 269 15.06 -5.42 13.41
CA GLU A 269 13.71 -6.02 13.41
C GLU A 269 13.02 -5.84 12.05
N GLY A 270 13.13 -4.65 11.46
CA GLY A 270 12.54 -4.34 10.16
C GLY A 270 13.15 -5.18 9.03
N VAL A 271 14.47 -5.32 9.06
CA VAL A 271 15.22 -6.15 8.11
C VAL A 271 14.87 -7.63 8.27
N GLN A 272 14.84 -8.15 9.50
CA GLN A 272 14.52 -9.55 9.78
C GLN A 272 13.10 -9.91 9.31
N ARG A 273 12.12 -9.04 9.57
CA ARG A 273 10.75 -9.25 9.10
C ARG A 273 10.68 -9.31 7.57
N PHE A 274 11.41 -8.43 6.88
CA PHE A 274 11.49 -8.47 5.43
C PHE A 274 12.17 -9.75 4.92
N LEU A 275 13.29 -10.17 5.50
CA LEU A 275 13.99 -11.40 5.10
C LEU A 275 13.14 -12.66 5.28
N THR A 276 12.25 -12.64 6.29
CA THR A 276 11.32 -13.74 6.60
C THR A 276 10.11 -13.76 5.66
N ARG A 277 9.53 -12.59 5.36
CA ARG A 277 8.28 -12.48 4.58
C ARG A 277 8.50 -12.30 3.08
N GLY A 278 9.68 -11.84 2.67
CA GLY A 278 10.04 -11.48 1.31
C GLY A 278 9.38 -10.21 0.78
N ARG A 279 8.26 -9.77 1.37
CA ARG A 279 7.52 -8.58 0.96
C ARG A 279 7.16 -7.73 2.16
N LEU A 280 7.47 -6.44 2.12
CA LEU A 280 7.22 -5.54 3.24
C LEU A 280 7.05 -4.08 2.81
N LEU A 281 6.08 -3.42 3.44
CA LEU A 281 5.95 -1.97 3.49
C LEU A 281 6.61 -1.44 4.78
N LEU A 282 7.77 -0.80 4.65
CA LEU A 282 8.45 -0.08 5.72
C LEU A 282 7.96 1.37 5.76
N ALA A 283 6.99 1.61 6.63
CA ALA A 283 6.29 2.87 6.81
C ALA A 283 6.75 3.65 8.06
N ASP A 284 8.02 3.49 8.45
CA ASP A 284 8.64 4.23 9.56
C ASP A 284 8.66 5.74 9.28
N ASP A 285 8.60 6.55 10.34
CA ASP A 285 8.73 8.00 10.23
C ASP A 285 10.01 8.44 9.49
N MET A 286 9.96 9.66 8.93
CA MET A 286 11.11 10.27 8.26
C MET A 286 12.29 10.40 9.24
N GLY A 287 13.49 10.05 8.79
CA GLY A 287 14.70 10.11 9.62
C GLY A 287 15.05 8.83 10.39
N LEU A 288 14.17 7.82 10.46
CA LEU A 288 14.46 6.56 11.16
C LEU A 288 15.36 5.58 10.38
N GLY A 289 15.97 6.01 9.28
CA GLY A 289 16.96 5.21 8.53
C GLY A 289 16.35 4.10 7.65
N LYS A 290 15.23 4.37 6.98
CA LYS A 290 14.62 3.43 6.00
C LYS A 290 15.58 3.00 4.89
N THR A 291 16.39 3.94 4.39
CA THR A 291 17.44 3.67 3.39
C THR A 291 18.46 2.66 3.91
N ALA A 292 18.94 2.83 5.15
CA ALA A 292 19.87 1.89 5.78
C ALA A 292 19.27 0.49 5.93
N GLN A 293 18.01 0.38 6.38
CA GLN A 293 17.29 -0.89 6.45
C GLN A 293 17.16 -1.56 5.08
N ALA A 294 16.85 -0.79 4.03
CA ALA A 294 16.73 -1.32 2.68
C ALA A 294 18.06 -1.81 2.11
N ILE A 295 19.16 -1.06 2.30
CA ILE A 295 20.50 -1.49 1.89
C ILE A 295 20.91 -2.76 2.64
N ALA A 296 20.66 -2.81 3.95
CA ALA A 296 20.95 -3.99 4.76
C ALA A 296 20.18 -5.24 4.31
N ALA A 297 18.89 -5.09 3.98
CA ALA A 297 18.10 -6.15 3.40
C ALA A 297 18.67 -6.63 2.04
N CYS A 298 19.10 -5.70 1.19
CA CYS A 298 19.75 -6.04 -0.08
C CYS A 298 21.07 -6.80 0.12
N HIS A 299 21.89 -6.33 1.06
CA HIS A 299 23.17 -6.94 1.45
C HIS A 299 22.97 -8.39 1.93
N ALA A 300 22.02 -8.60 2.84
CA ALA A 300 21.69 -9.91 3.37
C ALA A 300 21.21 -10.88 2.30
N LEU A 301 20.33 -10.44 1.38
CA LEU A 301 19.85 -11.28 0.28
C LEU A 301 20.95 -11.57 -0.76
N TRP A 302 21.87 -10.65 -0.98
CA TRP A 302 23.01 -10.84 -1.88
C TRP A 302 23.99 -11.89 -1.36
N HIS A 303 24.48 -11.71 -0.13
CA HIS A 303 25.50 -12.58 0.47
C HIS A 303 24.96 -13.98 0.81
N SER A 304 23.65 -14.12 1.04
CA SER A 304 22.99 -15.43 1.12
C SER A 304 22.69 -16.06 -0.25
N GLY A 305 22.97 -15.37 -1.35
CA GLY A 305 22.72 -15.84 -2.71
C GLY A 305 21.24 -15.87 -3.13
N ARG A 306 20.34 -15.31 -2.30
CA ARG A 306 18.88 -15.29 -2.51
C ARG A 306 18.43 -14.25 -3.52
N ALA A 307 19.18 -13.17 -3.70
CA ALA A 307 18.96 -12.18 -4.75
C ALA A 307 20.29 -11.82 -5.42
N ARG A 308 20.35 -11.95 -6.75
CA ARG A 308 21.53 -11.60 -7.56
C ARG A 308 21.29 -10.37 -8.42
N ARG A 309 20.03 -9.99 -8.61
CA ARG A 309 19.62 -8.82 -9.39
C ARG A 309 18.63 -7.99 -8.59
N GLY A 310 19.05 -6.82 -8.14
CA GLY A 310 18.17 -5.88 -7.44
C GLY A 310 17.94 -4.60 -8.24
N LEU A 311 16.71 -4.11 -8.23
CA LEU A 311 16.32 -2.86 -8.86
C LEU A 311 15.77 -1.91 -7.80
N LEU A 312 16.44 -0.78 -7.60
CA LEU A 312 15.98 0.30 -6.75
C LEU A 312 15.30 1.34 -7.64
N ILE A 313 14.05 1.68 -7.32
CA ILE A 313 13.29 2.73 -7.99
C ILE A 313 13.06 3.84 -6.98
N VAL A 314 13.76 4.95 -7.18
CA VAL A 314 13.81 6.08 -6.25
C VAL A 314 13.51 7.38 -6.98
N PRO A 315 13.08 8.46 -6.30
CA PRO A 315 12.98 9.78 -6.92
C PRO A 315 14.30 10.17 -7.61
N ALA A 316 14.23 10.79 -8.79
CA ALA A 316 15.42 11.11 -9.60
C ALA A 316 16.49 11.88 -8.81
N ALA A 317 16.08 12.83 -7.96
CA ALA A 317 16.96 13.62 -7.10
C ALA A 317 17.70 12.80 -6.02
N LEU A 318 17.15 11.64 -5.63
CA LEU A 318 17.73 10.80 -4.58
C LEU A 318 18.71 9.74 -5.10
N LYS A 319 18.82 9.51 -6.41
CA LYS A 319 19.76 8.49 -6.96
C LYS A 319 21.21 8.70 -6.50
N PRO A 320 21.78 9.92 -6.53
CA PRO A 320 23.16 10.12 -6.07
C PRO A 320 23.32 9.88 -4.57
N GLN A 321 22.31 10.25 -3.77
CA GLN A 321 22.30 9.99 -2.33
C GLN A 321 22.25 8.49 -2.04
N TRP A 322 21.36 7.76 -2.71
CA TRP A 322 21.28 6.31 -2.60
C TRP A 322 22.60 5.62 -2.92
N LEU A 323 23.29 6.01 -3.99
CA LEU A 323 24.60 5.42 -4.33
C LEU A 323 25.66 5.71 -3.25
N ARG A 324 25.68 6.93 -2.68
CA ARG A 324 26.60 7.27 -1.59
C ARG A 324 26.34 6.45 -0.34
N GLU A 325 25.08 6.39 0.11
CA GLU A 325 24.69 5.56 1.27
C GLU A 325 24.99 4.08 1.00
N TRP A 326 24.74 3.60 -0.21
CA TRP A 326 25.05 2.22 -0.61
C TRP A 326 26.52 1.87 -0.37
N GLN A 327 27.44 2.71 -0.86
CA GLN A 327 28.89 2.52 -0.71
C GLN A 327 29.36 2.60 0.75
N ILE A 328 28.65 3.39 1.58
CA ILE A 328 28.94 3.50 3.00
C ILE A 328 28.55 2.22 3.75
N PHE A 329 27.38 1.65 3.43
CA PHE A 329 26.82 0.53 4.19
C PHE A 329 27.28 -0.84 3.73
N THR A 330 27.59 -1.02 2.44
CA THR A 330 27.85 -2.35 1.86
C THR A 330 28.91 -2.34 0.77
N ASP A 331 29.59 -3.48 0.63
CA ASP A 331 30.49 -3.89 -0.45
C ASP A 331 29.77 -4.33 -1.75
N VAL A 332 28.45 -4.50 -1.74
CA VAL A 332 27.70 -5.08 -2.87
C VAL A 332 27.73 -4.15 -4.09
N PRO A 333 27.94 -4.68 -5.32
CA PRO A 333 27.97 -3.84 -6.52
C PRO A 333 26.62 -3.14 -6.78
N ALA A 334 26.65 -1.82 -6.87
CA ALA A 334 25.52 -1.01 -7.32
C ALA A 334 25.94 0.03 -8.36
N ARG A 335 25.03 0.33 -9.28
CA ARG A 335 25.23 1.32 -10.33
C ARG A 335 23.97 2.15 -10.56
N VAL A 336 24.14 3.45 -10.75
CA VAL A 336 23.05 4.34 -11.18
C VAL A 336 22.82 4.18 -12.68
N VAL A 337 21.56 4.05 -13.07
CA VAL A 337 21.12 4.02 -14.45
C VAL A 337 20.79 5.45 -14.89
N ASP A 338 21.57 5.96 -15.83
CA ASP A 338 21.46 7.32 -16.40
C ASP A 338 21.85 7.33 -17.87
N GLY A 339 21.67 8.49 -18.51
CA GLY A 339 21.98 8.70 -19.92
C GLY A 339 20.80 8.48 -20.85
N ASN A 340 21.10 8.42 -22.15
CA ASN A 340 20.10 8.25 -23.19
C ASN A 340 19.54 6.80 -23.19
N PRO A 341 18.49 6.49 -23.98
CA PRO A 341 17.91 5.14 -23.98
C PRO A 341 18.89 4.00 -24.30
N ALA A 342 19.90 4.24 -25.16
CA ALA A 342 20.91 3.24 -25.49
C ALA A 342 21.86 2.98 -24.30
N ASP A 343 22.29 4.05 -23.61
CA ASP A 343 23.13 3.93 -22.42
C ASP A 343 22.43 3.15 -21.31
N ARG A 344 21.14 3.45 -21.09
CA ARG A 344 20.32 2.77 -20.08
C ARG A 344 20.13 1.30 -20.42
N ARG A 345 19.81 0.98 -21.68
CA ARG A 345 19.68 -0.42 -22.13
C ARG A 345 20.99 -1.18 -21.93
N LYS A 346 22.12 -0.61 -22.33
CA LYS A 346 23.45 -1.19 -22.11
C LYS A 346 23.75 -1.42 -20.62
N ALA A 347 23.31 -0.53 -19.73
CA ALA A 347 23.47 -0.71 -18.28
C ALA A 347 22.73 -1.96 -17.76
N PHE A 348 21.51 -2.23 -18.24
CA PHE A 348 20.78 -3.45 -17.90
C PHE A 348 21.41 -4.70 -18.52
N GLU A 349 21.80 -4.65 -19.79
CA GLU A 349 22.38 -5.78 -20.52
C GLU A 349 23.75 -6.20 -19.95
N SER A 350 24.58 -5.24 -19.57
CA SER A 350 25.91 -5.50 -18.99
C SER A 350 25.88 -5.94 -17.52
N CYS A 351 24.80 -5.63 -16.79
CA CYS A 351 24.67 -5.99 -15.38
C CYS A 351 24.15 -7.42 -15.25
N THR A 352 25.04 -8.41 -15.22
CA THR A 352 24.64 -9.82 -15.04
C THR A 352 24.24 -10.13 -13.60
N LYS A 353 24.90 -9.49 -12.63
CA LYS A 353 24.62 -9.52 -11.20
C LYS A 353 24.95 -8.16 -10.58
N GLY A 354 24.12 -7.72 -9.65
CA GLY A 354 24.30 -6.47 -8.91
C GLY A 354 23.00 -5.71 -8.76
N PHE A 355 23.13 -4.46 -8.32
CA PHE A 355 22.01 -3.58 -8.05
C PHE A 355 22.00 -2.39 -9.01
N LEU A 356 20.82 -2.08 -9.56
CA LEU A 356 20.63 -0.95 -10.45
C LEU A 356 19.71 0.08 -9.79
N ILE A 357 20.12 1.34 -9.80
CA ILE A 357 19.35 2.45 -9.23
C ILE A 357 18.76 3.27 -10.38
N ALA A 358 17.44 3.21 -10.52
CA ALA A 358 16.66 3.91 -11.53
C ALA A 358 15.61 4.81 -10.86
N ASN A 359 14.88 5.59 -11.65
CA ASN A 359 13.77 6.41 -11.19
C ASN A 359 12.41 6.02 -11.81
N TYR A 360 11.34 6.57 -11.25
CA TYR A 360 9.96 6.28 -11.67
C TYR A 360 9.69 6.69 -13.12
N GLU A 361 10.29 7.78 -13.59
CA GLU A 361 10.12 8.27 -14.96
C GLU A 361 10.79 7.33 -15.99
N GLN A 362 11.94 6.74 -15.63
CA GLN A 362 12.62 5.72 -16.44
C GLN A 362 11.81 4.44 -16.52
N LEU A 363 11.16 4.01 -15.43
CA LEU A 363 10.28 2.83 -15.44
C LEU A 363 9.20 2.92 -16.52
N LEU A 364 8.61 4.10 -16.73
CA LEU A 364 7.58 4.30 -17.75
C LEU A 364 8.10 4.10 -19.18
N ARG A 365 9.38 4.37 -19.42
CA ARG A 365 10.01 4.36 -20.75
C ARG A 365 10.72 3.04 -21.04
N ASP A 366 11.30 2.42 -20.01
CA ASP A 366 12.21 1.29 -20.12
C ASP A 366 11.67 0.02 -19.45
N LEU A 367 10.36 -0.07 -19.19
CA LEU A 367 9.72 -1.21 -18.53
C LEU A 367 10.10 -2.54 -19.16
N GLU A 368 10.13 -2.63 -20.49
CA GLU A 368 10.44 -3.86 -21.21
C GLU A 368 11.84 -4.37 -20.86
N VAL A 369 12.83 -3.48 -20.82
CA VAL A 369 14.21 -3.80 -20.47
C VAL A 369 14.29 -4.20 -18.99
N MET A 370 13.66 -3.44 -18.10
CA MET A 370 13.62 -3.75 -16.66
C MET A 370 12.94 -5.09 -16.38
N HIS A 371 11.86 -5.42 -17.11
CA HIS A 371 11.14 -6.67 -16.98
C HIS A 371 11.94 -7.86 -17.54
N ALA A 372 12.58 -7.68 -18.71
CA ALA A 372 13.44 -8.69 -19.32
C ALA A 372 14.69 -9.00 -18.47
N TRP A 373 15.20 -8.00 -17.73
CA TRP A 373 16.31 -8.17 -16.80
C TRP A 373 15.97 -9.08 -15.61
N LYS A 374 14.68 -9.27 -15.31
CA LYS A 374 14.14 -10.16 -14.25
C LYS A 374 14.80 -9.90 -12.88
N PRO A 375 14.53 -8.75 -12.25
CA PRO A 375 15.01 -8.49 -10.90
C PRO A 375 14.44 -9.52 -9.92
N ASP A 376 15.28 -10.01 -9.02
CA ASP A 376 14.89 -10.86 -7.89
C ASP A 376 14.26 -10.01 -6.77
N LEU A 377 14.74 -8.76 -6.64
CA LEU A 377 14.32 -7.78 -5.65
C LEU A 377 14.01 -6.45 -6.33
N VAL A 378 12.87 -5.85 -5.98
CA VAL A 378 12.60 -4.44 -6.26
C VAL A 378 12.39 -3.68 -4.95
N VAL A 379 13.10 -2.56 -4.82
CA VAL A 379 12.92 -1.59 -3.73
C VAL A 379 12.27 -0.33 -4.31
N LEU A 380 11.16 0.10 -3.72
CA LEU A 380 10.51 1.36 -4.06
C LEU A 380 10.72 2.36 -2.94
N ASP A 381 11.37 3.49 -3.23
CA ASP A 381 11.50 4.59 -2.29
C ASP A 381 10.48 5.68 -2.57
N GLU A 382 10.04 6.38 -1.52
CA GLU A 382 8.98 7.40 -1.59
C GLU A 382 7.72 6.90 -2.33
N ALA A 383 7.21 5.76 -1.87
CA ALA A 383 6.13 5.01 -2.52
C ALA A 383 4.78 5.73 -2.60
N GLN A 384 4.62 6.90 -1.98
CA GLN A 384 3.49 7.80 -2.26
C GLN A 384 3.41 8.18 -3.75
N ARG A 385 4.50 8.04 -4.53
CA ARG A 385 4.49 8.16 -6.00
C ARG A 385 3.53 7.18 -6.70
N ILE A 386 3.16 6.06 -6.07
CA ILE A 386 2.22 5.06 -6.60
C ILE A 386 0.89 5.00 -5.84
N LYS A 387 0.56 6.05 -5.06
CA LYS A 387 -0.66 6.11 -4.25
C LYS A 387 -1.96 6.06 -5.06
N ASN A 388 -1.94 6.53 -6.30
CA ASN A 388 -3.11 6.50 -7.17
C ASN A 388 -3.01 5.34 -8.18
N TRP A 389 -3.89 4.35 -8.04
CA TRP A 389 -3.94 3.15 -8.87
C TRP A 389 -4.20 3.45 -10.36
N ALA A 390 -4.84 4.58 -10.68
CA ALA A 390 -5.15 4.97 -12.06
C ALA A 390 -3.94 5.55 -12.81
N THR A 391 -2.85 5.83 -12.10
CA THR A 391 -1.64 6.38 -12.73
C THR A 391 -0.90 5.31 -13.53
N LYS A 392 -0.29 5.73 -14.65
CA LYS A 392 0.59 4.87 -15.45
C LYS A 392 1.73 4.30 -14.60
N THR A 393 2.29 5.10 -13.69
CA THR A 393 3.37 4.69 -12.80
C THR A 393 2.97 3.53 -11.91
N ALA A 394 1.83 3.63 -11.21
CA ALA A 394 1.32 2.53 -10.39
C ALA A 394 1.05 1.27 -11.23
N ALA A 395 0.45 1.43 -12.42
CA ALA A 395 0.20 0.31 -13.33
C ALA A 395 1.49 -0.37 -13.82
N TYR A 396 2.56 0.39 -14.07
CA TYR A 396 3.84 -0.14 -14.56
C TYR A 396 4.65 -0.80 -13.44
N VAL A 397 4.67 -0.22 -12.24
CA VAL A 397 5.26 -0.85 -11.05
C VAL A 397 4.60 -2.21 -10.80
N LYS A 398 3.26 -2.29 -10.90
CA LYS A 398 2.52 -3.54 -10.71
C LYS A 398 2.83 -4.64 -11.74
N LYS A 399 3.43 -4.30 -12.89
CA LYS A 399 3.93 -5.27 -13.87
C LYS A 399 5.29 -5.85 -13.48
N LEU A 400 6.06 -5.18 -12.64
CA LEU A 400 7.23 -5.78 -12.01
C LEU A 400 6.72 -6.72 -10.91
N GLN A 401 6.99 -8.02 -11.04
CA GLN A 401 6.54 -9.03 -10.09
C GLN A 401 7.73 -9.84 -9.55
N PRO A 402 8.74 -9.18 -8.94
CA PRO A 402 9.84 -9.90 -8.32
C PRO A 402 9.32 -10.72 -7.12
N PRO A 403 10.03 -11.79 -6.73
CA PRO A 403 9.78 -12.50 -5.48
C PRO A 403 9.87 -11.57 -4.27
N TYR A 404 10.94 -10.77 -4.19
CA TYR A 404 11.18 -9.85 -3.08
C TYR A 404 10.73 -8.42 -3.40
N ARG A 405 9.95 -7.82 -2.49
CA ARG A 405 9.32 -6.50 -2.68
C ARG A 405 9.44 -5.65 -1.42
N LEU A 406 10.30 -4.65 -1.44
CA LEU A 406 10.45 -3.73 -0.33
C LEU A 406 9.95 -2.35 -0.73
N VAL A 407 9.05 -1.79 0.09
CA VAL A 407 8.47 -0.48 -0.16
C VAL A 407 8.79 0.44 1.01
N LEU A 408 9.28 1.64 0.73
CA LEU A 408 9.67 2.63 1.73
C LEU A 408 8.81 3.88 1.57
N THR A 409 8.24 4.37 2.67
CA THR A 409 7.53 5.65 2.69
C THR A 409 7.44 6.18 4.12
N GLY A 410 7.62 7.49 4.32
CA GLY A 410 7.33 8.11 5.63
C GLY A 410 5.84 8.38 5.85
N THR A 411 5.08 8.46 4.77
CA THR A 411 3.67 8.88 4.75
C THR A 411 2.89 7.88 3.89
N PRO A 412 2.62 6.66 4.41
CA PRO A 412 1.93 5.61 3.64
C PRO A 412 0.50 5.98 3.25
N MET A 413 -0.07 7.00 3.89
CA MET A 413 -1.38 7.56 3.63
C MET A 413 -1.31 9.07 3.89
N GLU A 414 -1.64 9.90 2.90
CA GLU A 414 -1.71 11.35 3.08
C GLU A 414 -3.13 11.78 3.42
N ASN A 415 -4.12 11.27 2.68
CA ASN A 415 -5.50 11.77 2.79
C ASN A 415 -6.57 10.66 2.79
N ARG A 416 -6.32 9.49 2.17
CA ARG A 416 -7.38 8.48 1.93
C ARG A 416 -6.88 7.05 2.07
N LEU A 417 -7.70 6.17 2.62
CA LEU A 417 -7.42 4.72 2.69
C LEU A 417 -7.17 4.08 1.31
N ASP A 418 -7.78 4.62 0.26
CA ASP A 418 -7.56 4.19 -1.13
C ASP A 418 -6.09 4.30 -1.57
N GLU A 419 -5.35 5.28 -1.02
CA GLU A 419 -3.94 5.51 -1.32
C GLU A 419 -3.08 4.34 -0.81
N LEU A 420 -3.35 3.91 0.43
CA LEU A 420 -2.68 2.77 1.04
C LEU A 420 -3.02 1.47 0.28
N ALA A 421 -4.27 1.29 -0.13
CA ALA A 421 -4.69 0.14 -0.92
C ALA A 421 -3.91 0.02 -2.24
N SER A 422 -3.62 1.15 -2.91
CA SER A 422 -2.83 1.13 -4.15
C SER A 422 -1.39 0.64 -3.94
N ILE A 423 -0.76 1.02 -2.83
CA ILE A 423 0.59 0.57 -2.45
C ILE A 423 0.55 -0.91 -2.08
N MET A 424 -0.41 -1.29 -1.23
CA MET A 424 -0.55 -2.68 -0.75
C MET A 424 -0.82 -3.66 -1.87
N ASP A 425 -1.55 -3.29 -2.92
CA ASP A 425 -1.72 -4.12 -4.13
C ASP A 425 -0.42 -4.69 -4.70
N TRP A 426 0.70 -4.01 -4.50
CA TRP A 426 1.99 -4.48 -4.96
C TRP A 426 2.74 -5.29 -3.90
N VAL A 427 2.52 -5.01 -2.62
CA VAL A 427 3.17 -5.71 -1.49
C VAL A 427 2.41 -7.00 -1.15
N ASP A 428 1.14 -6.87 -0.77
CA ASP A 428 0.19 -7.93 -0.45
C ASP A 428 -1.19 -7.54 -0.98
N ASP A 429 -1.59 -8.18 -2.08
CA ASP A 429 -2.80 -7.88 -2.82
C ASP A 429 -4.08 -8.51 -2.23
N PHE A 430 -3.98 -9.17 -1.07
CA PHE A 430 -5.12 -9.65 -0.28
C PHE A 430 -5.29 -8.88 1.02
N ALA A 431 -4.24 -8.21 1.53
CA ALA A 431 -4.27 -7.53 2.82
C ALA A 431 -5.42 -6.52 2.97
N LEU A 432 -5.79 -5.80 1.90
CA LEU A 432 -6.84 -4.76 1.92
C LEU A 432 -8.06 -5.05 1.05
N GLU A 433 -8.24 -6.29 0.59
CA GLU A 433 -9.44 -6.68 -0.17
C GLU A 433 -10.64 -6.98 0.76
N PRO A 434 -11.90 -6.75 0.36
CA PRO A 434 -12.32 -6.17 -0.90
C PRO A 434 -12.26 -4.63 -0.91
N LYS A 435 -11.70 -4.06 -1.98
CA LYS A 435 -11.53 -2.58 -2.12
C LYS A 435 -12.81 -1.78 -2.01
N TRP A 436 -13.92 -2.26 -2.58
CA TRP A 436 -15.19 -1.53 -2.55
C TRP A 436 -15.74 -1.38 -1.12
N ARG A 437 -15.39 -2.30 -0.21
CA ARG A 437 -15.81 -2.27 1.19
C ARG A 437 -14.84 -1.47 2.06
N LEU A 438 -13.60 -1.24 1.61
CA LEU A 438 -12.52 -0.68 2.43
C LEU A 438 -12.89 0.67 3.05
N VAL A 439 -13.25 1.65 2.23
CA VAL A 439 -13.63 2.99 2.70
C VAL A 439 -14.90 2.95 3.55
N PRO A 440 -16.06 2.49 3.04
CA PRO A 440 -17.31 2.54 3.82
C PRO A 440 -17.23 1.74 5.13
N TRP A 441 -16.40 0.69 5.22
CA TRP A 441 -16.24 -0.09 6.46
C TRP A 441 -15.40 0.59 7.54
N HIS A 442 -14.41 1.40 7.15
CA HIS A 442 -13.44 1.97 8.09
C HIS A 442 -13.62 3.48 8.32
N THR A 443 -14.52 4.13 7.60
CA THR A 443 -14.82 5.55 7.77
C THR A 443 -16.25 5.78 8.24
N VAL A 444 -16.45 6.80 9.07
CA VAL A 444 -17.76 7.32 9.42
C VAL A 444 -18.01 8.55 8.54
N PRO A 445 -19.03 8.53 7.66
CA PRO A 445 -19.38 9.71 6.87
C PRO A 445 -19.97 10.80 7.77
N VAL A 446 -19.77 12.07 7.42
CA VAL A 446 -20.51 13.18 8.02
C VAL A 446 -21.93 13.20 7.45
N ASP A 447 -22.94 13.37 8.31
CA ASP A 447 -24.34 13.37 7.89
C ASP A 447 -24.61 14.31 6.71
N GLY A 448 -25.25 13.77 5.67
CA GLY A 448 -25.59 14.50 4.45
C GLY A 448 -24.40 14.91 3.55
N LYS A 449 -23.15 14.60 3.92
CA LYS A 449 -21.94 15.00 3.16
C LYS A 449 -21.10 13.79 2.74
N LYS A 450 -20.24 14.00 1.72
CA LYS A 450 -19.20 13.02 1.31
C LYS A 450 -17.94 13.09 2.18
N GLU A 451 -17.91 13.98 3.15
CA GLU A 451 -16.77 14.17 4.06
C GLU A 451 -16.72 13.05 5.09
N ILE A 452 -15.49 12.72 5.52
CA ILE A 452 -15.25 11.69 6.53
C ILE A 452 -15.20 12.38 7.90
N GLY A 453 -16.13 12.03 8.79
CA GLY A 453 -16.24 12.58 10.14
C GLY A 453 -15.44 11.80 11.19
N GLY A 454 -15.02 10.57 10.87
CA GLY A 454 -14.23 9.75 11.79
C GLY A 454 -13.78 8.41 11.18
N ALA A 455 -13.06 7.62 11.99
CA ALA A 455 -12.60 6.28 11.63
C ALA A 455 -13.19 5.22 12.58
N ARG A 456 -13.42 4.02 12.06
CA ARG A 456 -13.95 2.87 12.81
C ARG A 456 -13.28 1.57 12.36
N ASN A 457 -13.45 0.48 13.11
CA ASN A 457 -12.95 -0.86 12.77
C ASN A 457 -11.42 -0.90 12.52
N LEU A 458 -10.65 -0.05 13.20
CA LEU A 458 -9.22 0.08 12.98
C LEU A 458 -8.42 -1.16 13.39
N ASP A 459 -8.92 -1.95 14.33
CA ASP A 459 -8.22 -3.16 14.78
C ASP A 459 -8.23 -4.25 13.71
N THR A 460 -9.32 -4.39 12.95
CA THR A 460 -9.36 -5.21 11.74
C THR A 460 -8.30 -4.73 10.75
N LEU A 461 -8.23 -3.43 10.48
CA LEU A 461 -7.25 -2.87 9.55
C LEU A 461 -5.80 -3.15 10.00
N ARG A 462 -5.50 -2.94 11.28
CA ARG A 462 -4.19 -3.22 11.88
C ARG A 462 -3.83 -4.70 11.80
N CYS A 463 -4.75 -5.59 12.16
CA CYS A 463 -4.56 -7.04 12.11
C CYS A 463 -4.18 -7.50 10.70
N ARG A 464 -4.92 -7.03 9.69
CA ARG A 464 -4.69 -7.40 8.29
C ARG A 464 -3.40 -6.84 7.70
N LEU A 465 -2.98 -5.64 8.13
CA LEU A 465 -1.74 -5.01 7.67
C LEU A 465 -0.49 -5.54 8.39
N ALA A 466 -0.64 -6.09 9.60
CA ALA A 466 0.47 -6.50 10.45
C ALA A 466 1.45 -7.42 9.72
N GLY A 467 0.98 -8.39 8.93
CA GLY A 467 1.85 -9.32 8.22
C GLY A 467 2.79 -8.68 7.19
N SER A 468 2.42 -7.52 6.64
CA SER A 468 3.01 -6.93 5.44
C SER A 468 3.47 -5.48 5.61
N MET A 469 3.25 -4.87 6.78
CA MET A 469 3.56 -3.47 7.06
C MET A 469 4.21 -3.33 8.44
N ILE A 470 5.28 -2.54 8.52
CA ILE A 470 5.83 -2.02 9.78
C ILE A 470 5.66 -0.51 9.77
N ARG A 471 5.21 0.05 10.89
CA ARG A 471 5.19 1.49 11.12
C ARG A 471 5.64 1.78 12.54
N ARG A 472 6.72 2.53 12.68
CA ARG A 472 7.21 3.04 13.97
C ARG A 472 7.29 4.56 13.92
N LEU A 473 6.86 5.19 15.00
CA LEU A 473 6.95 6.62 15.18
C LEU A 473 8.24 6.98 15.93
N TRP A 474 8.70 8.22 15.77
CA TRP A 474 9.88 8.72 16.50
C TRP A 474 9.80 8.48 18.01
N LYS A 475 8.62 8.71 18.60
CA LYS A 475 8.38 8.50 20.04
C LYS A 475 8.50 7.03 20.48
N ASP A 476 8.26 6.09 19.58
CA ASP A 476 8.28 4.65 19.88
C ASP A 476 9.71 4.11 19.95
N VAL A 477 10.65 4.78 19.27
CA VAL A 477 12.05 4.37 19.16
C VAL A 477 13.02 5.35 19.81
N LEU A 478 12.53 6.41 20.45
CA LEU A 478 13.35 7.48 21.03
C LEU A 478 14.41 6.95 21.99
N GLY A 479 14.07 5.96 22.81
CA GLY A 479 15.01 5.33 23.77
C GLY A 479 16.14 4.52 23.11
N GLN A 480 16.02 4.22 21.82
CA GLN A 480 17.06 3.56 21.03
C GLN A 480 17.92 4.54 20.22
N LEU A 481 17.56 5.83 20.21
CA LEU A 481 18.27 6.88 19.49
C LEU A 481 19.17 7.68 20.46
N PRO A 482 20.29 8.24 19.98
CA PRO A 482 21.10 9.15 20.78
C PRO A 482 20.27 10.36 21.27
N ALA A 483 20.54 10.83 22.48
CA ALA A 483 19.88 12.01 23.02
C ALA A 483 20.12 13.24 22.12
N ARG A 484 19.04 13.96 21.77
CA ARG A 484 19.13 15.26 21.10
C ARG A 484 19.55 16.31 22.12
N THR A 485 20.64 17.02 21.84
CA THR A 485 21.07 18.18 22.62
C THR A 485 20.76 19.44 21.82
N ASP A 486 19.83 20.25 22.31
CA ASP A 486 19.56 21.58 21.76
C ASP A 486 20.32 22.63 22.57
N SER A 487 21.31 23.27 21.94
CA SER A 487 22.04 24.40 22.52
C SER A 487 21.64 25.69 21.79
N ARG A 488 21.22 26.71 22.55
CA ARG A 488 20.98 28.05 22.03
C ARG A 488 22.14 28.92 22.46
N ILE A 489 22.87 29.47 21.50
CA ILE A 489 24.01 30.33 21.74
C ILE A 489 23.53 31.77 21.51
N PRO A 490 23.27 32.56 22.57
CA PRO A 490 22.98 33.97 22.41
C PRO A 490 24.24 34.66 21.90
N VAL A 491 24.09 35.49 20.87
CA VAL A 491 25.19 36.24 20.25
C VAL A 491 24.83 37.71 20.34
N GLU A 492 25.68 38.49 21.01
CA GLU A 492 25.51 39.93 21.14
C GLU A 492 25.74 40.64 19.80
N MET A 493 24.95 41.66 19.51
CA MET A 493 25.13 42.50 18.32
C MET A 493 26.37 43.40 18.49
N THR A 494 27.05 43.71 17.39
CA THR A 494 28.10 44.75 17.44
C THR A 494 27.46 46.13 17.68
N PRO A 495 28.22 47.13 18.16
CA PRO A 495 27.72 48.48 18.31
C PRO A 495 27.11 49.05 17.03
N GLU A 496 27.74 48.81 15.87
CA GLU A 496 27.27 49.28 14.56
C GLU A 496 25.97 48.59 14.13
N GLN A 497 25.86 47.27 14.37
CA GLN A 497 24.60 46.56 14.14
C GLN A 497 23.48 47.08 15.03
N THR A 498 23.79 47.37 16.30
CA THR A 498 22.82 47.87 17.28
C THR A 498 22.30 49.23 16.86
N GLU A 499 23.19 50.14 16.45
CA GLU A 499 22.80 51.48 15.97
C GLU A 499 21.85 51.40 14.77
N GLU A 500 22.21 50.65 13.73
CA GLU A 500 21.38 50.49 12.51
C GLU A 500 20.08 49.74 12.79
N HIS A 501 20.11 48.74 13.68
CA HIS A 501 18.92 48.00 14.11
C HIS A 501 17.93 48.91 14.86
N ASP A 502 18.43 49.70 15.80
CA ASP A 502 17.62 50.53 16.69
C ASP A 502 17.11 51.78 15.99
N ALA A 503 17.80 52.27 14.95
CA ALA A 503 17.31 53.33 14.07
C ALA A 503 15.95 52.98 13.41
N LEU A 504 15.64 51.69 13.21
CA LEU A 504 14.37 51.23 12.64
C LEU A 504 13.24 51.14 13.69
N THR A 505 13.57 51.04 14.97
CA THR A 505 12.63 50.79 16.08
C THR A 505 11.51 51.84 16.19
N PRO A 506 11.75 53.15 16.04
CA PRO A 506 10.68 54.15 16.12
C PRO A 506 9.60 53.96 15.03
N SER A 507 10.03 53.67 13.79
CA SER A 507 9.10 53.45 12.67
C SER A 507 8.28 52.17 12.86
N ILE A 508 8.92 51.09 13.32
CA ILE A 508 8.26 49.83 13.64
C ILE A 508 7.26 50.02 14.78
N THR A 509 7.67 50.67 15.87
CA THR A 509 6.83 50.93 17.04
C THR A 509 5.58 51.73 16.66
N ARG A 510 5.73 52.76 15.82
CA ARG A 510 4.61 53.54 15.30
C ARG A 510 3.61 52.68 14.53
N LEU A 511 4.08 51.82 13.63
CA LEU A 511 3.21 50.93 12.84
C LEU A 511 2.54 49.87 13.71
N ILE A 512 3.25 49.28 14.68
CA ILE A 512 2.66 48.35 15.66
C ILE A 512 1.57 49.04 16.48
N PHE A 513 1.80 50.28 16.92
CA PHE A 513 0.81 51.02 17.70
C PHE A 513 -0.46 51.32 16.89
N ILE A 514 -0.32 51.66 15.61
CA ILE A 514 -1.47 51.79 14.69
C ILE A 514 -2.19 50.44 14.57
N GLY A 515 -1.46 49.35 14.36
CA GLY A 515 -1.99 47.99 14.24
C GLY A 515 -2.75 47.50 15.48
N LYS A 516 -2.39 48.00 16.67
CA LYS A 516 -3.13 47.74 17.92
C LYS A 516 -4.46 48.48 18.00
N LYS A 517 -4.62 49.61 17.29
CA LYS A 517 -5.85 50.43 17.29
C LYS A 517 -6.78 50.12 16.13
N ARG A 518 -6.24 49.79 14.95
CA ARG A 518 -6.99 49.43 13.75
C ARG A 518 -6.18 48.47 12.86
N PRO A 519 -6.84 47.72 11.96
CA PRO A 519 -6.13 47.00 10.91
C PRO A 519 -5.22 47.93 10.10
N LEU A 520 -4.01 47.43 9.79
CA LEU A 520 -3.07 48.13 8.92
C LEU A 520 -3.58 48.14 7.48
N THR A 521 -3.38 49.26 6.80
CA THR A 521 -3.56 49.31 5.34
C THR A 521 -2.49 48.44 4.67
N GLN A 522 -2.73 48.05 3.42
CA GLN A 522 -1.78 47.23 2.66
C GLN A 522 -0.38 47.87 2.60
N ALA A 523 -0.29 49.19 2.40
CA ALA A 523 0.98 49.91 2.38
C ALA A 523 1.68 49.92 3.74
N GLU A 524 0.95 50.12 4.84
CA GLU A 524 1.49 50.06 6.21
C GLU A 524 1.98 48.66 6.58
N PHE A 525 1.23 47.62 6.19
CA PHE A 525 1.62 46.23 6.42
C PHE A 525 2.89 45.88 5.66
N LEU A 526 2.97 46.19 4.36
CA LEU A 526 4.16 45.96 3.55
C LEU A 526 5.39 46.71 4.12
N ARG A 527 5.19 47.95 4.58
CA ARG A 527 6.25 48.73 5.22
C ARG A 527 6.72 48.11 6.54
N LEU A 528 5.80 47.64 7.39
CA LEU A 528 6.14 46.95 8.64
C LEU A 528 6.94 45.66 8.35
N MET A 529 6.48 44.85 7.41
CA MET A 529 7.18 43.62 7.02
C MET A 529 8.56 43.92 6.44
N SER A 530 8.70 44.96 5.63
CA SER A 530 10.01 45.41 5.13
C SER A 530 10.94 45.79 6.27
N LEU A 531 10.50 46.62 7.23
CA LEU A 531 11.33 47.07 8.35
C LEU A 531 11.75 45.91 9.27
N LEU A 532 10.83 44.98 9.59
CA LEU A 532 11.15 43.79 10.38
C LEU A 532 12.12 42.85 9.64
N THR A 533 11.98 42.74 8.32
CA THR A 533 12.91 41.97 7.49
C THR A 533 14.29 42.62 7.52
N THR A 534 14.37 43.95 7.41
CA THR A 534 15.63 44.70 7.51
C THR A 534 16.29 44.52 8.89
N GLN A 535 15.53 44.61 10.00
CA GLN A 535 16.08 44.31 11.34
C GLN A 535 16.66 42.89 11.40
N ARG A 536 15.96 41.89 10.84
CA ARG A 536 16.45 40.51 10.80
C ARG A 536 17.74 40.36 9.98
N ILE A 537 17.85 41.08 8.86
CA ILE A 537 19.07 41.11 8.03
C ILE A 537 20.24 41.71 8.82
N ILE A 538 20.02 42.86 9.47
CA ILE A 538 21.03 43.52 10.31
C ILE A 538 21.50 42.58 11.42
N SER A 539 20.57 41.91 12.12
CA SER A 539 20.90 40.94 13.18
C SER A 539 21.62 39.68 12.67
N ASN A 540 21.62 39.39 11.35
CA ASN A 540 22.43 38.32 10.77
C ASN A 540 23.85 38.79 10.44
N GLY A 541 23.99 40.02 9.95
CA GLY A 541 25.28 40.66 9.70
C GLY A 541 25.09 41.96 8.94
N LEU A 542 25.79 43.02 9.34
CA LEU A 542 25.62 44.35 8.73
C LEU A 542 26.01 44.36 7.25
N ALA A 543 27.00 43.56 6.86
CA ALA A 543 27.40 43.40 5.46
C ALA A 543 26.28 42.91 4.52
N GLN A 544 25.23 42.24 5.04
CA GLN A 544 24.08 41.85 4.21
C GLN A 544 23.20 43.04 3.83
N LEU A 545 23.16 44.09 4.66
CA LEU A 545 22.46 45.33 4.34
C LEU A 545 23.17 46.10 3.22
N ARG A 546 24.50 46.03 3.20
CA ARG A 546 25.38 46.71 2.23
C ARG A 546 26.00 45.72 1.24
N PHE A 547 25.26 44.67 0.87
CA PHE A 547 25.81 43.54 0.11
C PHE A 547 26.49 43.95 -1.19
N GLU A 548 25.90 44.86 -1.96
CA GLU A 548 26.47 45.35 -3.23
C GLU A 548 27.81 46.08 -3.05
N GLU A 549 28.01 46.74 -1.91
CA GLU A 549 29.25 47.44 -1.59
C GLU A 549 30.34 46.48 -1.10
N VAL A 550 29.96 45.47 -0.29
CA VAL A 550 30.91 44.56 0.36
C VAL A 550 31.25 43.35 -0.52
N TRP A 551 30.33 42.88 -1.37
CA TRP A 551 30.50 41.66 -2.18
C TRP A 551 31.73 41.67 -3.11
N PRO A 552 32.05 42.77 -3.83
CA PRO A 552 33.24 42.82 -4.69
C PRO A 552 34.53 42.49 -3.94
N GLU A 553 34.68 42.96 -2.70
CA GLU A 553 35.87 42.73 -1.87
C GLU A 553 35.96 41.28 -1.37
N ILE A 554 34.82 40.62 -1.11
CA ILE A 554 34.78 39.25 -0.61
C ILE A 554 34.91 38.23 -1.76
N SER A 555 34.28 38.50 -2.90
CA SER A 555 34.12 37.53 -4.00
C SER A 555 35.45 37.10 -4.65
N GLY A 556 36.48 37.95 -4.56
CA GLY A 556 37.83 37.65 -5.06
C GLY A 556 38.72 36.88 -4.07
N LEU A 557 38.28 36.65 -2.83
CA LEU A 557 39.09 35.98 -1.82
C LEU A 557 39.09 34.46 -2.02
N SER A 558 40.28 33.89 -2.22
CA SER A 558 40.45 32.42 -2.28
C SER A 558 40.25 31.74 -0.93
N LYS A 559 40.50 32.45 0.17
CA LYS A 559 40.18 32.07 1.55
C LYS A 559 39.81 33.31 2.37
N PRO A 560 38.80 33.23 3.25
CA PRO A 560 38.45 34.33 4.15
C PRO A 560 39.56 34.53 5.20
N SER A 561 40.06 35.75 5.33
CA SER A 561 40.96 36.16 6.42
C SER A 561 40.17 36.57 7.67
N ASP A 562 40.82 36.57 8.83
CA ASP A 562 40.23 37.06 10.08
C ASP A 562 39.82 38.54 9.98
N SER A 563 40.61 39.34 9.26
CA SER A 563 40.30 40.74 8.99
C SER A 563 39.07 40.89 8.11
N ALA A 564 38.95 40.09 7.04
CA ALA A 564 37.80 40.12 6.15
C ALA A 564 36.51 39.73 6.88
N LEU A 565 36.55 38.68 7.71
CA LEU A 565 35.39 38.24 8.50
C LEU A 565 34.99 39.26 9.57
N LYS A 566 35.95 39.91 10.24
CA LYS A 566 35.67 41.02 11.16
C LYS A 566 35.06 42.21 10.44
N GLY A 567 35.50 42.52 9.22
CA GLY A 567 34.94 43.56 8.37
C GLY A 567 33.48 43.35 7.96
N LEU A 568 32.94 42.14 8.10
CA LEU A 568 31.53 41.85 7.81
C LEU A 568 30.56 42.30 8.91
N SER A 569 31.09 42.66 10.10
CA SER A 569 30.32 42.99 11.30
C SER A 569 29.18 41.99 11.54
N SER A 570 29.53 40.71 11.56
CA SER A 570 28.61 39.60 11.82
C SER A 570 29.14 38.72 12.96
N PRO A 571 28.67 38.94 14.20
CA PRO A 571 29.13 38.17 15.35
C PRO A 571 28.68 36.71 15.27
N LYS A 572 27.55 36.43 14.60
CA LYS A 572 27.09 35.05 14.33
C LYS A 572 28.06 34.26 13.45
N LEU A 573 28.70 34.90 12.46
CA LEU A 573 29.68 34.22 11.60
C LEU A 573 30.97 33.90 12.37
N LEU A 574 31.39 34.78 13.29
CA LEU A 574 32.54 34.54 14.16
C LEU A 574 32.28 33.35 15.08
N GLU A 575 31.15 33.34 15.78
CA GLU A 575 30.73 32.23 16.64
C GLU A 575 30.59 30.92 15.85
N LEU A 576 29.95 30.95 14.68
CA LEU A 576 29.80 29.78 13.83
C LEU A 576 31.16 29.21 13.41
N ARG A 577 32.14 30.07 13.11
CA ARG A 577 33.49 29.62 12.75
C ARG A 577 34.17 28.90 13.90
N GLU A 578 34.07 29.41 15.12
CA GLU A 578 34.64 28.76 16.31
C GLU A 578 33.98 27.40 16.56
N LEU A 579 32.65 27.33 16.47
CA LEU A 579 31.90 26.08 16.58
C LEU A 579 32.30 25.07 15.51
N ILE A 580 32.42 25.48 14.25
CA ILE A 580 32.84 24.60 13.16
C ILE A 580 34.28 24.12 13.40
N ALA A 581 35.20 24.99 13.83
CA ALA A 581 36.57 24.61 14.12
C ALA A 581 36.64 23.55 15.23
N GLN A 582 35.87 23.72 16.30
CA GLN A 582 35.80 22.75 17.40
C GLN A 582 35.13 21.42 16.97
N LEU A 583 33.98 21.49 16.31
CA LEU A 583 33.19 20.32 15.96
C LEU A 583 33.84 19.50 14.84
N VAL A 584 34.32 20.16 13.79
CA VAL A 584 34.93 19.48 12.62
C VAL A 584 36.40 19.17 12.87
N GLY A 585 37.17 20.13 13.38
CA GLY A 585 38.61 19.98 13.59
C GLY A 585 38.94 19.03 14.73
N THR A 586 38.37 19.27 15.91
CA THR A 586 38.69 18.49 17.11
C THR A 586 37.84 17.22 17.23
N GLN A 587 36.53 17.34 17.04
CA GLN A 587 35.61 16.23 17.26
C GLN A 587 35.31 15.40 16.00
N LYS A 588 35.85 15.78 14.84
CA LYS A 588 35.62 15.12 13.54
C LYS A 588 34.14 14.90 13.20
N ARG A 589 33.26 15.80 13.67
CA ARG A 589 31.82 15.76 13.41
C ARG A 589 31.50 16.41 12.06
N LYS A 590 30.41 15.96 11.44
CA LYS A 590 29.81 16.63 10.29
C LYS A 590 28.84 17.70 10.79
N VAL A 591 28.91 18.89 10.22
CA VAL A 591 28.04 20.03 10.54
C VAL A 591 27.16 20.32 9.34
N VAL A 592 25.86 20.53 9.58
CA VAL A 592 24.89 20.97 8.58
C VAL A 592 24.37 22.33 9.02
N VAL A 593 24.52 23.33 8.16
CA VAL A 593 24.09 24.72 8.42
C VAL A 593 22.84 25.01 7.60
N PHE A 594 21.81 25.52 8.27
CA PHE A 594 20.60 26.04 7.65
C PHE A 594 20.63 27.56 7.82
N SER A 595 20.52 28.33 6.73
CA SER A 595 20.46 29.81 6.76
C SER A 595 19.21 30.33 6.10
#